data_AF-A0A7C5IJB0-F1
#
_entry.id   AF-A0A7C5IJB0-F1
#
_cell.length_a   1.000
_cell.length_b   1.000
_cell.length_c   1.000
_cell.angle_alpha   90.00
_cell.angle_beta   90.00
_cell.angle_gamma   90.00
#
_symmetry.space_group_name_H-M   'P 1'
#
loop_
_entity.id
_entity.type
_entity.pdbx_description
1 polymer ?
#
loop_
_entity_poly.entity_id
_entity_poly.type
_entity_poly.pdbx_seq_one_letter_code
_entity_poly.pdbx_strand_id
1 'polypeptide(L)'
;MTASPQIFIARTPYCVQSYAALTAHGQRGRMSVIPALLVEEYGKDPAPLCQESKPLWHATRLRGGQPGIQANELSYDKLKTLSCQGAAATAYFLGHLPLNIHSIWANLATKHACRYLRVLLPANVMGIYRPETGASAMIRIVADSASSIAPDLAQQLGIHLVPMKVLFGEETYLDGVNMDSTEFYERLKSNRVLPTTSQPSAGELQQVFDQLTAGGDEVLCVLISHLMSGTLSSAEAARDMLPTRSIHIFNSLSVSVGEGLLAMAAAKMAQEGQTMEAILARLERMRSQMRLFFVVDTLEFLQRGGRIGGAAALIGSLLKVKPLLCIENGRIEPMEKVRTKPKAVERMLAVMEEKVGAGRPVWAAVTHTNNPIEAAQLSQALQARFDCRHMLVGDAGPTVGVHAGPGVLGIATCPIEA
;
A
#
# COMPACT_ATOMS: atom_id res chain seq x y z
N MET A 1 39.13 17.79 -35.68
CA MET A 1 38.09 18.56 -34.98
C MET A 1 37.31 17.60 -34.10
N THR A 2 37.78 17.41 -32.87
CA THR A 2 37.22 16.50 -31.86
C THR A 2 36.39 17.33 -30.90
N ALA A 3 35.06 17.14 -30.90
CA ALA A 3 34.19 17.72 -29.89
C ALA A 3 34.33 16.91 -28.59
N SER A 4 34.67 17.57 -27.49
CA SER A 4 34.72 16.99 -26.15
C SER A 4 33.30 16.69 -25.64
N PRO A 5 33.03 15.53 -25.01
CA PRO A 5 31.73 15.25 -24.43
C PRO A 5 31.47 16.16 -23.22
N GLN A 6 30.30 16.82 -23.19
CA GLN A 6 29.80 17.54 -22.02
C GLN A 6 29.00 16.58 -21.11
N ILE A 7 29.28 16.64 -19.81
CA ILE A 7 28.56 15.91 -18.76
C ILE A 7 27.56 16.88 -18.13
N PHE A 8 26.28 16.51 -18.09
CA PHE A 8 25.26 17.25 -17.34
C PHE A 8 25.06 16.61 -15.95
N ILE A 9 25.04 17.45 -14.90
CA ILE A 9 24.80 17.05 -13.52
C ILE A 9 23.56 17.80 -13.03
N ALA A 10 22.49 17.09 -12.69
CA ALA A 10 21.34 17.64 -11.97
C ALA A 10 21.45 17.30 -10.47
N ARG A 11 21.19 18.27 -9.60
CA ARG A 11 21.15 18.10 -8.14
C ARG A 11 19.70 18.05 -7.65
N THR A 12 19.34 17.04 -6.87
CA THR A 12 18.18 17.07 -5.96
C THR A 12 18.60 16.53 -4.58
N PRO A 13 18.01 17.00 -3.46
CA PRO A 13 18.62 16.85 -2.15
C PRO A 13 17.96 15.73 -1.33
N TYR A 14 18.16 14.45 -1.67
CA TYR A 14 17.97 13.34 -0.72
C TYR A 14 18.91 12.17 -1.09
N CYS A 15 19.72 11.74 -0.11
CA CYS A 15 20.77 10.72 -0.23
C CYS A 15 20.25 9.35 -0.71
N VAL A 16 20.72 8.89 -1.88
CA VAL A 16 21.53 7.67 -2.13
C VAL A 16 22.12 7.83 -3.54
N GLN A 17 23.45 7.88 -3.68
CA GLN A 17 24.12 8.08 -4.98
C GLN A 17 24.41 6.75 -5.67
N SER A 18 23.84 6.55 -6.86
CA SER A 18 24.32 5.58 -7.85
C SER A 18 24.68 6.35 -9.12
N TYR A 19 25.95 6.30 -9.55
CA TYR A 19 26.40 6.97 -10.76
C TYR A 19 26.34 6.01 -11.96
N ALA A 20 25.62 6.41 -13.00
CA ALA A 20 25.75 5.79 -14.33
C ALA A 20 26.28 6.85 -15.30
N ALA A 21 27.47 6.63 -15.85
CA ALA A 21 27.98 7.44 -16.96
C ALA A 21 27.42 6.86 -18.27
N LEU A 22 26.63 7.66 -19.00
CA LEU A 22 26.16 7.33 -20.35
C LEU A 22 27.01 8.10 -21.36
N THR A 23 27.82 7.40 -22.15
CA THR A 23 28.47 7.97 -23.34
C THR A 23 27.74 7.49 -24.59
N ALA A 24 27.17 8.43 -25.36
CA ALA A 24 26.57 8.15 -26.65
C ALA A 24 27.63 8.18 -27.75
N HIS A 25 27.82 7.07 -28.47
CA HIS A 25 28.51 7.07 -29.76
C HIS A 25 27.51 6.80 -30.87
N GLY A 26 27.44 7.72 -31.84
CA GLY A 26 26.67 7.55 -33.05
C GLY A 26 27.37 6.60 -34.02
N GLN A 27 26.75 5.46 -34.30
CA GLN A 27 26.21 5.04 -35.61
C GLN A 27 25.68 3.61 -35.50
N ARG A 28 24.42 3.43 -35.92
CA ARG A 28 23.67 2.16 -36.12
C ARG A 28 23.59 1.20 -34.91
N GLY A 29 22.52 1.37 -34.13
CA GLY A 29 21.62 0.25 -33.78
C GLY A 29 22.03 -0.77 -32.71
N ARG A 30 23.09 -0.53 -31.92
CA ARG A 30 23.36 -1.30 -30.69
C ARG A 30 23.84 -0.39 -29.57
N MET A 31 23.11 -0.38 -28.46
CA MET A 31 23.49 0.30 -27.23
C MET A 31 24.25 -0.71 -26.37
N SER A 32 25.53 -0.46 -26.10
CA SER A 32 26.37 -1.32 -25.27
C SER A 32 26.64 -0.63 -23.94
N VAL A 33 26.18 -1.22 -22.85
CA VAL A 33 26.50 -0.77 -21.49
C VAL A 33 27.81 -1.44 -21.08
N ILE A 34 28.86 -0.66 -20.82
CA ILE A 34 30.11 -1.18 -20.24
C ILE A 34 30.01 -0.99 -18.72
N PRO A 35 30.05 -2.06 -17.90
CA PRO A 35 30.07 -1.90 -16.45
C PRO A 35 31.46 -1.38 -16.00
N ALA A 36 31.49 -0.32 -15.20
CA ALA A 36 32.66 0.05 -14.42
C ALA A 36 32.53 -0.55 -13.02
N LEU A 37 33.57 -1.24 -12.55
CA LEU A 37 33.64 -1.80 -11.20
C LEU A 37 34.09 -0.67 -10.24
N LEU A 38 33.27 -0.33 -9.25
CA LEU A 38 33.64 0.55 -8.13
C LEU A 38 33.87 -0.32 -6.90
N VAL A 39 35.03 -0.14 -6.25
CA VAL A 39 35.37 -0.80 -4.98
C VAL A 39 35.50 0.30 -3.93
N GLU A 40 34.69 0.24 -2.87
CA GLU A 40 34.83 1.09 -1.67
C GLU A 40 35.48 0.27 -0.55
N GLU A 41 36.55 0.79 0.06
CA GLU A 41 37.13 0.27 1.31
C GLU A 41 36.54 1.03 2.51
N TYR A 42 36.02 0.32 3.51
CA TYR A 42 35.59 0.90 4.78
C TYR A 42 36.65 0.67 5.87
N GLY A 43 37.35 1.75 6.28
CA GLY A 43 38.19 1.80 7.47
C GLY A 43 37.41 2.23 8.73
N LYS A 44 37.83 1.73 9.91
CA LYS A 44 37.19 1.95 11.22
C LYS A 44 37.57 3.28 11.89
N ASP A 45 36.64 3.76 12.73
CA ASP A 45 36.64 4.84 13.75
C ASP A 45 36.28 6.30 13.38
N PRO A 46 35.40 6.99 14.18
CA PRO A 46 34.96 8.36 13.91
C PRO A 46 35.48 9.40 14.94
N ALA A 47 36.19 10.46 14.50
CA ALA A 47 36.33 11.75 15.21
C ALA A 47 36.97 12.84 14.30
N PRO A 48 36.86 14.15 14.62
CA PRO A 48 36.31 15.13 13.68
C PRO A 48 37.31 16.22 13.26
N LEU A 49 37.39 16.58 11.97
CA LEU A 49 38.05 17.82 11.53
C LEU A 49 37.35 18.43 10.30
N CYS A 50 36.81 19.63 10.50
CA CYS A 50 36.63 20.62 9.44
C CYS A 50 37.97 20.86 8.72
N GLN A 51 37.98 20.81 7.39
CA GLN A 51 38.52 21.87 6.52
C GLN A 51 38.39 21.47 5.04
N GLU A 52 38.01 22.45 4.22
CA GLU A 52 37.93 22.37 2.77
C GLU A 52 39.21 21.77 2.16
N SER A 53 39.11 20.61 1.51
CA SER A 53 40.15 20.13 0.62
C SER A 53 39.54 19.36 -0.55
N LYS A 54 39.95 19.74 -1.76
CA LYS A 54 39.53 19.19 -3.05
C LYS A 54 39.89 17.70 -3.13
N PRO A 55 39.02 16.80 -3.61
CA PRO A 55 39.41 15.41 -3.83
C PRO A 55 40.41 15.33 -5.00
N LEU A 56 41.67 15.02 -4.66
CA LEU A 56 42.70 14.54 -5.57
C LEU A 56 42.41 13.07 -5.88
N TRP A 57 41.93 12.78 -7.08
CA TRP A 57 41.78 11.40 -7.54
C TRP A 57 43.13 10.91 -8.11
N HIS A 58 43.82 10.03 -7.38
CA HIS A 58 44.94 9.28 -7.92
C HIS A 58 44.43 8.08 -8.72
N ALA A 59 44.57 8.13 -10.05
CA ALA A 59 44.35 6.99 -10.92
C ALA A 59 45.59 6.08 -10.88
N THR A 60 45.53 4.99 -10.13
CA THR A 60 46.59 3.97 -10.16
C THR A 60 46.42 3.12 -11.43
N ARG A 61 47.27 3.35 -12.43
CA ARG A 61 47.42 2.46 -13.60
C ARG A 61 48.02 1.13 -13.16
N LEU A 62 47.23 0.05 -13.16
CA LEU A 62 47.79 -1.30 -13.19
C LEU A 62 48.37 -1.55 -14.60
N ARG A 63 49.72 -1.51 -14.71
CA ARG A 63 50.45 -2.01 -15.89
C ARG A 63 50.72 -3.50 -15.68
N GLY A 64 50.30 -4.31 -16.65
CA GLY A 64 50.62 -5.75 -16.74
C GLY A 64 49.43 -6.53 -17.26
N GLY A 65 49.37 -6.74 -18.57
CA GLY A 65 48.22 -7.36 -19.22
C GLY A 65 48.21 -8.89 -19.17
N GLN A 66 47.00 -9.45 -19.22
CA GLN A 66 46.61 -10.37 -20.29
C GLN A 66 45.23 -9.95 -20.85
N PRO A 67 44.99 -10.04 -22.17
CA PRO A 67 43.76 -9.59 -22.78
C PRO A 67 42.68 -10.68 -22.72
N GLY A 68 41.47 -10.29 -22.32
CA GLY A 68 40.21 -11.02 -22.56
C GLY A 68 39.92 -12.16 -21.59
N ILE A 69 39.12 -11.88 -20.55
CA ILE A 69 38.33 -12.91 -19.87
C ILE A 69 36.88 -12.70 -20.31
N GLN A 70 36.37 -13.59 -21.16
CA GLN A 70 34.94 -13.66 -21.45
C GLN A 70 34.22 -14.23 -20.22
N ALA A 71 33.00 -13.76 -19.96
CA ALA A 71 32.21 -14.05 -18.75
C ALA A 71 31.87 -15.55 -18.52
N ASN A 72 32.34 -16.46 -19.37
CA ASN A 72 32.02 -17.89 -19.34
C ASN A 72 33.12 -18.78 -18.72
N GLU A 73 34.22 -18.22 -18.19
CA GLU A 73 35.31 -18.99 -17.56
C GLU A 73 35.66 -18.53 -16.13
N LEU A 74 34.68 -18.54 -15.22
CA LEU A 74 34.95 -18.44 -13.78
C LEU A 74 34.92 -19.85 -13.17
N SER A 75 36.09 -20.45 -12.95
CA SER A 75 36.20 -21.71 -12.19
C SER A 75 36.29 -21.45 -10.68
N TYR A 76 35.79 -22.40 -9.88
CA TYR A 76 35.72 -22.34 -8.42
C TYR A 76 37.07 -22.00 -7.75
N ASP A 77 38.18 -22.51 -8.30
CA ASP A 77 39.52 -22.28 -7.76
C ASP A 77 40.00 -20.83 -7.89
N LYS A 78 39.53 -20.07 -8.89
CA LYS A 78 39.87 -18.65 -9.05
C LYS A 78 39.08 -17.75 -8.08
N LEU A 79 37.87 -18.14 -7.69
CA LEU A 79 37.06 -17.40 -6.71
C LEU A 79 37.62 -17.53 -5.28
N LYS A 80 38.21 -18.68 -4.94
CA LYS A 80 38.91 -18.88 -3.66
C LYS A 80 40.09 -17.93 -3.45
N THR A 81 40.84 -17.63 -4.50
CA THR A 81 42.03 -16.76 -4.40
C THR A 81 41.66 -15.31 -4.05
N LEU A 82 40.49 -14.84 -4.48
CA LEU A 82 39.99 -13.49 -4.20
C LEU A 82 39.48 -13.33 -2.75
N SER A 83 38.89 -14.36 -2.14
CA SER A 83 38.41 -14.26 -0.75
C SER A 83 39.54 -14.31 0.29
N CYS A 84 40.69 -14.93 -0.04
CA CYS A 84 41.85 -14.99 0.84
C CYS A 84 42.63 -13.66 0.97
N GLN A 85 42.33 -12.65 0.15
CA GLN A 85 43.03 -11.35 0.18
C GLN A 85 42.23 -10.23 0.85
N GLY A 86 41.14 -10.54 1.57
CA GLY A 86 40.42 -9.56 2.38
C GLY A 86 39.58 -8.52 1.59
N ALA A 87 39.45 -8.68 0.28
CA ALA A 87 38.63 -7.80 -0.55
C ALA A 87 37.17 -8.32 -0.62
N ALA A 88 36.21 -7.47 -0.24
CA ALA A 88 34.80 -7.73 -0.49
C ALA A 88 34.48 -7.46 -1.96
N ALA A 89 34.35 -8.50 -2.78
CA ALA A 89 33.95 -8.37 -4.18
C ALA A 89 32.42 -8.43 -4.30
N THR A 90 31.79 -7.38 -4.82
CA THR A 90 30.37 -7.39 -5.21
C THR A 90 30.29 -7.65 -6.71
N ALA A 91 29.75 -8.81 -7.11
CA ALA A 91 29.57 -9.15 -8.52
C ALA A 91 28.11 -8.90 -8.94
N TYR A 92 27.90 -8.13 -10.00
CA TYR A 92 26.60 -7.95 -10.63
C TYR A 92 26.46 -8.92 -11.81
N PHE A 93 25.45 -9.79 -11.77
CA PHE A 93 25.04 -10.60 -12.92
C PHE A 93 23.76 -10.02 -13.50
N LEU A 94 23.82 -9.54 -14.74
CA LEU A 94 22.65 -9.21 -15.55
C LEU A 94 22.75 -10.02 -16.86
N GLY A 95 22.05 -11.16 -16.91
CA GLY A 95 21.96 -11.98 -18.11
C GLY A 95 21.00 -13.15 -17.93
N HIS A 96 20.01 -13.25 -18.83
CA HIS A 96 19.16 -14.43 -18.98
C HIS A 96 19.98 -15.61 -19.50
N LEU A 97 20.15 -16.65 -18.69
CA LEU A 97 20.67 -17.95 -19.10
C LEU A 97 19.73 -19.05 -18.59
N PRO A 98 19.33 -20.03 -19.43
CA PRO A 98 18.56 -21.18 -18.99
C PRO A 98 19.54 -22.25 -18.52
N LEU A 99 19.86 -22.31 -17.23
CA LEU A 99 20.68 -23.38 -16.67
C LEU A 99 20.08 -23.92 -15.37
N ASN A 100 20.05 -25.25 -15.29
CA ASN A 100 19.40 -26.08 -14.29
C ASN A 100 20.02 -25.85 -12.89
N ILE A 101 19.28 -25.21 -11.98
CA ILE A 101 19.78 -24.63 -10.71
C ILE A 101 20.09 -25.67 -9.62
N HIS A 102 19.72 -26.94 -9.77
CA HIS A 102 19.86 -27.93 -8.69
C HIS A 102 21.30 -28.35 -8.33
N SER A 103 22.29 -28.22 -9.21
CA SER A 103 23.64 -28.75 -8.96
C SER A 103 24.61 -27.78 -8.26
N ILE A 104 24.30 -26.48 -8.20
CA ILE A 104 25.21 -25.47 -7.62
C ILE A 104 24.91 -25.22 -6.14
N TRP A 105 23.65 -25.33 -5.71
CA TRP A 105 23.24 -25.03 -4.34
C TRP A 105 23.56 -26.13 -3.32
N ALA A 106 23.62 -27.39 -3.75
CA ALA A 106 23.85 -28.53 -2.85
C ALA A 106 25.26 -28.57 -2.23
N ASN A 107 26.26 -27.89 -2.81
CA ASN A 107 27.65 -27.92 -2.34
C ASN A 107 28.10 -26.69 -1.53
N LEU A 108 27.33 -25.60 -1.50
CA LEU A 108 27.69 -24.40 -0.70
C LEU A 108 27.09 -24.40 0.71
N ALA A 109 26.03 -25.16 0.96
CA ALA A 109 25.32 -25.12 2.25
C ALA A 109 25.95 -25.99 3.36
N THR A 110 26.93 -26.86 3.05
CA THR A 110 27.39 -27.88 4.02
C THR A 110 28.69 -27.56 4.75
N LYS A 111 29.46 -26.51 4.43
CA LYS A 111 30.67 -26.17 5.18
C LYS A 111 30.93 -24.66 5.25
N HIS A 112 30.71 -24.10 6.44
CA HIS A 112 31.13 -22.78 6.96
C HIS A 112 30.15 -21.59 6.81
N ALA A 113 29.47 -21.31 7.92
CA ALA A 113 29.16 -19.99 8.50
C ALA A 113 29.06 -18.77 7.54
N CYS A 114 27.90 -18.57 6.91
CA CYS A 114 27.54 -17.27 6.32
C CYS A 114 26.83 -16.41 7.37
N ARG A 115 27.59 -15.57 8.09
CA ARG A 115 27.03 -14.57 9.04
C ARG A 115 26.94 -13.15 8.46
N TYR A 116 27.36 -12.93 7.21
CA TYR A 116 27.31 -11.62 6.56
C TYR A 116 27.10 -11.77 5.05
N LEU A 117 25.86 -11.95 4.62
CA LEU A 117 25.50 -11.75 3.21
C LEU A 117 24.19 -10.97 3.16
N ARG A 118 24.30 -9.64 3.04
CA ARG A 118 23.17 -8.76 2.80
C ARG A 118 23.11 -8.52 1.30
N VAL A 119 22.33 -9.33 0.59
CA VAL A 119 22.10 -9.17 -0.85
C VAL A 119 21.13 -8.00 -1.03
N LEU A 120 21.60 -6.89 -1.60
CA LEU A 120 20.75 -5.79 -2.07
C LEU A 120 20.36 -6.09 -3.53
N LEU A 121 19.17 -6.65 -3.74
CA LEU A 121 18.55 -6.73 -5.07
C LEU A 121 17.68 -5.49 -5.31
N PRO A 122 17.65 -4.93 -6.53
CA PRO A 122 16.71 -3.88 -6.89
C PRO A 122 15.27 -4.42 -6.77
N ALA A 123 14.38 -3.59 -6.23
CA ALA A 123 13.02 -3.93 -5.80
C ALA A 123 12.08 -4.54 -6.87
N ASN A 124 12.51 -4.62 -8.13
CA ASN A 124 11.67 -5.03 -9.25
C ASN A 124 11.92 -6.47 -9.73
N VAL A 125 12.72 -7.26 -9.00
CA VAL A 125 12.87 -8.72 -9.19
C VAL A 125 12.77 -9.42 -7.83
N MET A 126 11.63 -9.22 -7.15
CA MET A 126 11.22 -10.05 -6.01
C MET A 126 10.27 -11.14 -6.51
N GLY A 127 10.77 -12.01 -7.39
CA GLY A 127 10.29 -13.38 -7.43
C GLY A 127 10.92 -14.08 -6.22
N ILE A 128 10.14 -14.25 -5.15
CA ILE A 128 10.61 -14.82 -3.89
C ILE A 128 11.02 -16.27 -4.13
N TYR A 129 12.32 -16.54 -4.30
CA TYR A 129 12.85 -17.88 -4.08
C TYR A 129 12.86 -18.13 -2.57
N ARG A 130 11.80 -18.77 -2.08
CA ARG A 130 11.66 -19.21 -0.68
C ARG A 130 12.27 -20.61 -0.60
N PRO A 131 13.31 -20.86 0.21
CA PRO A 131 13.84 -22.21 0.37
C PRO A 131 12.73 -23.09 0.98
N GLU A 132 12.50 -24.26 0.37
CA GLU A 132 11.57 -25.29 0.85
C GLU A 132 12.08 -25.86 2.19
N THR A 133 11.80 -25.12 3.25
CA THR A 133 11.79 -25.58 4.63
C THR A 133 10.36 -25.36 5.07
N GLY A 134 9.60 -26.45 5.31
CA GLY A 134 8.14 -26.49 5.53
C GLY A 134 7.53 -25.19 6.06
N ALA A 135 7.18 -24.29 5.14
CA ALA A 135 6.69 -22.97 5.48
C ALA A 135 5.24 -23.14 5.95
N SER A 136 4.96 -22.76 7.19
CA SER A 136 3.60 -22.59 7.67
C SER A 136 2.85 -21.68 6.69
N ALA A 137 1.65 -22.09 6.27
CA ALA A 137 0.76 -21.26 5.47
C ALA A 137 0.64 -19.87 6.13
N MET A 138 0.81 -18.81 5.35
CA MET A 138 0.64 -17.44 5.82
C MET A 138 -0.78 -16.95 5.51
N ILE A 139 -1.32 -16.07 6.35
CA ILE A 139 -2.60 -15.42 6.08
C ILE A 139 -2.36 -14.13 5.29
N ARG A 140 -2.92 -14.05 4.08
CA ARG A 140 -2.87 -12.89 3.18
C ARG A 140 -4.12 -12.05 3.34
N ILE A 141 -3.95 -10.76 3.56
CA ILE A 141 -5.07 -9.84 3.70
C ILE A 141 -5.38 -9.20 2.35
N VAL A 142 -6.64 -9.26 1.95
CA VAL A 142 -7.19 -8.57 0.78
C VAL A 142 -8.22 -7.56 1.28
N ALA A 143 -8.24 -6.37 0.68
CA ALA A 143 -9.30 -5.39 0.87
C ALA A 143 -9.66 -4.72 -0.46
N ASP A 144 -10.85 -4.14 -0.59
CA ASP A 144 -11.19 -3.38 -1.78
C ASP A 144 -10.80 -1.90 -1.65
N SER A 145 -10.82 -1.16 -2.76
CA SER A 145 -10.41 0.25 -2.79
C SER A 145 -11.36 1.18 -2.02
N ALA A 146 -12.53 0.70 -1.57
CA ALA A 146 -13.41 1.50 -0.71
C ALA A 146 -12.94 1.54 0.76
N SER A 147 -11.88 0.83 1.13
CA SER A 147 -11.31 0.79 2.50
C SER A 147 -10.60 2.07 2.97
N SER A 148 -10.32 3.02 2.07
CA SER A 148 -9.55 4.24 2.35
C SER A 148 -8.14 4.00 2.91
N ILE A 149 -7.58 2.80 2.67
CA ILE A 149 -6.17 2.52 2.95
C ILE A 149 -5.35 3.05 1.76
N ALA A 150 -4.41 3.95 2.04
CA ALA A 150 -3.50 4.45 1.01
C ALA A 150 -2.60 3.31 0.47
N PRO A 151 -2.25 3.29 -0.83
CA PRO A 151 -1.43 2.24 -1.42
C PRO A 151 -0.10 1.99 -0.67
N ASP A 152 0.58 3.04 -0.24
CA ASP A 152 1.84 2.93 0.51
C ASP A 152 1.63 2.21 1.86
N LEU A 153 0.54 2.51 2.57
CA LEU A 153 0.20 1.86 3.83
C LEU A 153 -0.22 0.40 3.61
N ALA A 154 -0.97 0.13 2.54
CA ALA A 154 -1.33 -1.23 2.15
C ALA A 154 -0.08 -2.07 1.88
N GLN A 155 0.89 -1.52 1.12
CA GLN A 155 2.17 -2.16 0.86
C GLN A 155 2.96 -2.42 2.15
N GLN A 156 3.04 -1.45 3.06
CA GLN A 156 3.73 -1.59 4.35
C GLN A 156 3.11 -2.69 5.23
N LEU A 157 1.78 -2.82 5.21
CA LEU A 157 1.05 -3.82 6.00
C LEU A 157 0.93 -5.18 5.27
N GLY A 158 1.35 -5.27 4.01
CA GLY A 158 1.14 -6.47 3.20
C GLY A 158 -0.33 -6.74 2.85
N ILE A 159 -1.15 -5.68 2.78
CA ILE A 159 -2.55 -5.74 2.35
C ILE A 159 -2.60 -5.63 0.83
N HIS A 160 -3.29 -6.56 0.18
CA HIS A 160 -3.54 -6.52 -1.25
C HIS A 160 -4.84 -5.75 -1.52
N LEU A 161 -4.74 -4.61 -2.23
CA LEU A 161 -5.91 -3.81 -2.59
C LEU A 161 -6.47 -4.24 -3.94
N VAL A 162 -7.76 -4.54 -3.99
CA VAL A 162 -8.51 -4.83 -5.22
C VAL A 162 -9.24 -3.56 -5.67
N PRO A 163 -8.88 -3.00 -6.83
CA PRO A 163 -9.49 -1.76 -7.30
C PRO A 163 -10.94 -1.97 -7.72
N MET A 164 -11.82 -1.10 -7.24
CA MET A 164 -13.17 -0.94 -7.81
C MET A 164 -13.09 -0.01 -9.04
N LYS A 165 -14.15 -0.02 -9.85
CA LYS A 165 -14.20 0.72 -11.11
C LYS A 165 -14.98 2.02 -10.95
N VAL A 166 -14.46 3.10 -11.52
CA VAL A 166 -15.15 4.39 -11.67
C VAL A 166 -15.38 4.67 -13.14
N LEU A 167 -16.63 4.96 -13.51
CA LEU A 167 -17.06 5.11 -14.90
C LEU A 167 -17.51 6.54 -15.16
N PHE A 168 -16.91 7.19 -16.15
CA PHE A 168 -17.35 8.47 -16.71
C PHE A 168 -17.86 8.25 -18.14
N GLY A 169 -19.15 7.94 -18.26
CA GLY A 169 -19.73 7.56 -19.56
C GLY A 169 -19.16 6.22 -20.02
N GLU A 170 -18.42 6.22 -21.14
CA GLU A 170 -17.77 5.03 -21.70
C GLU A 170 -16.35 4.81 -21.13
N GLU A 171 -15.75 5.81 -20.49
CA GLU A 171 -14.43 5.70 -19.89
C GLU A 171 -14.51 4.98 -18.54
N THR A 172 -13.65 3.97 -18.34
CA THR A 172 -13.57 3.22 -17.09
C THR A 172 -12.17 3.33 -16.49
N TYR A 173 -12.13 3.63 -15.20
CA TYR A 173 -10.92 3.78 -14.41
C TYR A 173 -10.94 2.80 -13.23
N LEU A 174 -9.75 2.44 -12.75
CA LEU A 174 -9.50 1.62 -11.58
C LEU A 174 -9.01 2.54 -10.45
N ASP A 175 -9.80 2.58 -9.39
CA ASP A 175 -9.56 3.41 -8.20
C ASP A 175 -8.21 3.05 -7.54
N GLY A 176 -7.35 4.05 -7.39
CA GLY A 176 -6.01 3.91 -6.81
C GLY A 176 -4.97 3.27 -7.74
N VAL A 177 -5.34 2.98 -9.01
CA VAL A 177 -4.42 2.39 -10.00
C VAL A 177 -4.16 3.36 -11.15
N ASN A 178 -5.21 3.79 -11.87
CA ASN A 178 -5.10 4.74 -12.97
C ASN A 178 -6.04 5.94 -12.82
N MET A 179 -6.59 6.12 -11.62
CA MET A 179 -7.30 7.30 -11.18
C MET A 179 -7.08 7.49 -9.69
N ASP A 180 -6.49 8.63 -9.32
CA ASP A 180 -6.40 9.07 -7.94
C ASP A 180 -7.53 10.05 -7.59
N SER A 181 -7.61 10.43 -6.32
CA SER A 181 -8.62 11.38 -5.84
C SER A 181 -8.50 12.76 -6.47
N THR A 182 -7.29 13.26 -6.70
CA THR A 182 -7.07 14.60 -7.25
C THR A 182 -7.65 14.67 -8.65
N GLU A 183 -7.26 13.72 -9.51
CA GLU A 183 -7.76 13.59 -10.86
C GLU A 183 -9.29 13.39 -10.88
N PHE A 184 -9.81 12.52 -10.00
CA PHE A 184 -11.24 12.28 -9.89
C PHE A 184 -12.04 13.56 -9.59
N TYR A 185 -11.61 14.36 -8.60
CA TYR A 185 -12.34 15.58 -8.25
C TYR A 185 -12.15 16.71 -9.27
N GLU A 186 -11.03 16.75 -10.00
CA GLU A 186 -10.85 17.66 -11.15
C GLU A 186 -11.80 17.29 -12.30
N ARG A 187 -11.92 16.00 -12.61
CA ARG A 187 -12.88 15.50 -13.61
C ARG A 187 -14.32 15.72 -13.18
N LEU A 188 -14.66 15.48 -11.90
CA LEU A 188 -16.01 15.70 -11.38
C LEU A 188 -16.48 17.16 -11.52
N LYS A 189 -15.56 18.13 -11.41
CA LYS A 189 -15.86 19.56 -11.59
C LYS A 189 -16.05 19.96 -13.06
N SER A 190 -15.29 19.33 -13.96
CA SER A 190 -15.19 19.74 -15.37
C SER A 190 -16.13 18.95 -16.30
N ASN A 191 -16.51 17.73 -15.92
CA ASN A 191 -17.32 16.85 -16.75
C ASN A 191 -18.82 17.05 -16.50
N ARG A 192 -19.61 17.06 -17.59
CA ARG A 192 -21.08 17.06 -17.50
C ARG A 192 -21.63 15.67 -17.21
N VAL A 193 -20.89 14.63 -17.59
CA VAL A 193 -21.25 13.24 -17.31
C VAL A 193 -20.85 12.93 -15.88
N LEU A 194 -21.86 12.62 -15.08
CA LEU A 194 -21.67 12.26 -13.68
C LEU A 194 -21.17 10.82 -13.58
N PRO A 195 -20.19 10.54 -12.70
CA PRO A 195 -19.62 9.22 -12.62
C PRO A 195 -20.55 8.22 -11.95
N THR A 196 -20.37 6.95 -12.27
CA THR A 196 -20.92 5.81 -11.55
C THR A 196 -19.80 4.86 -11.12
N THR A 197 -20.11 3.85 -10.32
CA THR A 197 -19.14 2.84 -9.87
C THR A 197 -19.58 1.45 -10.26
N SER A 198 -18.61 0.55 -10.44
CA SER A 198 -18.86 -0.89 -10.55
C SER A 198 -17.92 -1.66 -9.62
N GLN A 199 -18.43 -2.77 -9.08
CA GLN A 199 -17.66 -3.69 -8.27
C GLN A 199 -16.63 -4.47 -9.11
N PRO A 200 -15.57 -5.01 -8.49
CA PRO A 200 -14.72 -6.02 -9.12
C PRO A 200 -15.58 -7.23 -9.49
N SER A 201 -15.30 -7.82 -10.65
CA SER A 201 -15.96 -9.05 -11.08
C SER A 201 -15.44 -10.25 -10.30
N ALA A 202 -16.22 -11.33 -10.28
CA ALA A 202 -15.79 -12.60 -9.69
C ALA A 202 -14.51 -13.14 -10.36
N GLY A 203 -14.34 -12.95 -11.67
CA GLY A 203 -13.12 -13.36 -12.38
C GLY A 203 -11.87 -12.57 -11.94
N GLU A 204 -12.00 -11.25 -11.73
CA GLU A 204 -10.90 -10.42 -11.22
C GLU A 204 -10.48 -10.84 -9.80
N LEU A 205 -11.47 -11.08 -8.92
CA LEU A 205 -11.20 -11.56 -7.56
C LEU A 205 -10.64 -12.99 -7.54
N GLN A 206 -11.10 -13.87 -8.43
CA GLN A 206 -10.59 -15.23 -8.56
C GLN A 206 -9.11 -15.25 -8.94
N GLN A 207 -8.69 -14.37 -9.85
CA GLN A 207 -7.26 -14.25 -10.21
C GLN A 207 -6.41 -13.83 -9.01
N VAL A 208 -6.89 -12.87 -8.21
CA VAL A 208 -6.21 -12.43 -6.99
C VAL A 208 -6.11 -13.59 -5.99
N PHE A 209 -7.21 -14.29 -5.73
CA PHE A 209 -7.23 -15.40 -4.78
C PHE A 209 -6.35 -16.57 -5.23
N ASP A 210 -6.38 -16.95 -6.51
CA ASP A 210 -5.57 -18.04 -7.03
C ASP A 210 -4.06 -17.71 -6.94
N GLN A 211 -3.69 -16.47 -7.27
CA GLN A 211 -2.31 -16.00 -7.13
C GLN A 211 -1.82 -16.04 -5.69
N LEU A 212 -2.62 -15.52 -4.74
CA LEU A 212 -2.24 -15.43 -3.33
C LEU A 212 -2.21 -16.80 -2.65
N THR A 213 -3.06 -17.74 -3.06
CA THR A 213 -3.16 -19.08 -2.47
C THR A 213 -2.30 -20.13 -3.19
N ALA A 214 -1.62 -19.77 -4.29
CA ALA A 214 -0.81 -20.68 -5.10
C ALA A 214 0.23 -21.47 -4.29
N GLY A 215 0.82 -20.85 -3.26
CA GLY A 215 1.82 -21.46 -2.38
C GLY A 215 1.27 -22.15 -1.12
N GLY A 216 -0.05 -22.35 -1.02
CA GLY A 216 -0.72 -22.91 0.16
C GLY A 216 -1.05 -21.90 1.26
N ASP A 217 -0.82 -20.61 1.02
CA ASP A 217 -1.25 -19.52 1.90
C ASP A 217 -2.79 -19.44 1.96
N GLU A 218 -3.31 -18.88 3.05
CA GLU A 218 -4.74 -18.61 3.25
C GLU A 218 -5.05 -17.15 2.92
N VAL A 219 -6.28 -16.86 2.47
CA VAL A 219 -6.73 -15.49 2.21
C VAL A 219 -7.83 -15.08 3.19
N LEU A 220 -7.70 -13.88 3.76
CA LEU A 220 -8.79 -13.17 4.41
C LEU A 220 -9.10 -11.89 3.63
N CYS A 221 -10.28 -11.86 3.01
CA CYS A 221 -10.77 -10.75 2.20
C CYS A 221 -11.77 -9.91 2.98
N VAL A 222 -11.37 -8.73 3.43
CA VAL A 222 -12.19 -7.77 4.19
C VAL A 222 -12.79 -6.76 3.22
N LEU A 223 -14.11 -6.73 3.09
CA LEU A 223 -14.79 -5.95 2.04
C LEU A 223 -15.79 -4.96 2.60
N ILE A 224 -16.10 -3.93 1.81
CA ILE A 224 -17.21 -3.01 2.04
C ILE A 224 -18.51 -3.76 2.35
N SER A 225 -19.38 -3.13 3.14
CA SER A 225 -20.72 -3.62 3.45
C SER A 225 -21.48 -4.11 2.20
N HIS A 226 -22.00 -5.33 2.29
CA HIS A 226 -22.88 -5.92 1.27
C HIS A 226 -24.16 -5.09 0.99
N LEU A 227 -24.55 -4.19 1.89
CA LEU A 227 -25.69 -3.29 1.70
C LEU A 227 -25.34 -2.04 0.89
N MET A 228 -24.06 -1.85 0.58
CA MET A 228 -23.55 -0.73 -0.22
C MET A 228 -23.01 -1.19 -1.58
N SER A 229 -22.42 -2.38 -1.64
CA SER A 229 -21.84 -2.95 -2.86
C SER A 229 -22.10 -4.45 -2.98
N GLY A 230 -22.17 -4.95 -4.21
CA GLY A 230 -22.17 -6.39 -4.50
C GLY A 230 -20.78 -7.04 -4.45
N THR A 231 -19.72 -6.30 -4.08
CA THR A 231 -18.34 -6.82 -4.01
C THR A 231 -18.26 -8.12 -3.19
N LEU A 232 -19.00 -8.20 -2.07
CA LEU A 232 -19.07 -9.41 -1.24
C LEU A 232 -19.52 -10.63 -2.04
N SER A 233 -20.62 -10.51 -2.80
CA SER A 233 -21.15 -11.61 -3.61
C SER A 233 -20.21 -11.99 -4.76
N SER A 234 -19.49 -11.02 -5.34
CA SER A 234 -18.44 -11.31 -6.33
C SER A 234 -17.27 -12.08 -5.71
N ALA A 235 -16.89 -11.78 -4.47
CA ALA A 235 -15.84 -12.49 -3.77
C ALA A 235 -16.25 -13.91 -3.34
N GLU A 236 -17.51 -14.09 -2.90
CA GLU A 236 -18.07 -15.41 -2.61
C GLU A 236 -18.08 -16.28 -3.87
N ALA A 237 -18.56 -15.74 -5.00
CA ALA A 237 -18.51 -16.45 -6.27
C ALA A 237 -17.08 -16.80 -6.70
N ALA A 238 -16.12 -15.90 -6.50
CA ALA A 238 -14.70 -16.13 -6.79
C ALA A 238 -14.09 -17.23 -5.92
N ARG A 239 -14.43 -17.27 -4.61
CA ARG A 239 -14.05 -18.37 -3.71
C ARG A 239 -14.62 -19.70 -4.18
N ASP A 240 -15.88 -19.73 -4.59
CA ASP A 240 -16.57 -20.97 -4.97
C ASP A 240 -15.98 -21.58 -6.27
N MET A 241 -15.32 -20.77 -7.10
CA MET A 241 -14.52 -21.23 -8.25
C MET A 241 -13.18 -21.89 -7.85
N LEU A 242 -12.77 -21.77 -6.58
CA LEU A 242 -11.50 -22.24 -6.03
C LEU A 242 -11.74 -23.14 -4.79
N PRO A 243 -12.49 -24.26 -4.92
CA PRO A 243 -12.99 -25.03 -3.77
C PRO A 243 -11.92 -25.72 -2.93
N THR A 244 -10.68 -25.80 -3.41
CA THR A 244 -9.53 -26.40 -2.70
C THR A 244 -8.64 -25.37 -2.00
N ARG A 245 -8.94 -24.07 -2.13
CA ARG A 245 -8.16 -22.97 -1.54
C ARG A 245 -8.80 -22.50 -0.23
N SER A 246 -7.98 -22.12 0.76
CA SER A 246 -8.47 -21.51 2.00
C SER A 246 -8.70 -20.01 1.80
N ILE A 247 -9.97 -19.61 1.63
CA ILE A 247 -10.37 -18.23 1.35
C ILE A 247 -11.55 -17.87 2.25
N HIS A 248 -11.34 -16.90 3.13
CA HIS A 248 -12.33 -16.36 4.06
C HIS A 248 -12.77 -14.98 3.59
N ILE A 249 -14.08 -14.81 3.41
CA ILE A 249 -14.67 -13.52 3.02
C ILE A 249 -15.30 -12.89 4.26
N PHE A 250 -14.91 -11.67 4.58
CA PHE A 250 -15.37 -10.92 5.75
C PHE A 250 -16.12 -9.66 5.33
N ASN A 251 -17.40 -9.62 5.67
CA ASN A 251 -18.26 -8.47 5.47
C ASN A 251 -18.05 -7.44 6.59
N SER A 252 -17.43 -6.30 6.28
CA SER A 252 -17.14 -5.28 7.29
C SER A 252 -18.39 -4.68 7.93
N LEU A 253 -19.55 -4.72 7.24
CA LEU A 253 -20.71 -3.86 7.53
C LEU A 253 -20.31 -2.39 7.72
N SER A 254 -19.28 -1.94 7.01
CA SER A 254 -18.79 -0.57 7.01
C SER A 254 -18.33 -0.19 5.61
N VAL A 255 -17.77 1.01 5.49
CA VAL A 255 -17.10 1.54 4.30
C VAL A 255 -15.95 2.43 4.76
N SER A 256 -15.07 2.81 3.85
CA SER A 256 -13.98 3.75 4.10
C SER A 256 -13.15 3.28 5.29
N VAL A 257 -12.70 4.21 6.12
CA VAL A 257 -11.82 3.92 7.24
C VAL A 257 -12.38 2.93 8.27
N GLY A 258 -13.69 2.69 8.33
CA GLY A 258 -14.22 1.62 9.17
C GLY A 258 -13.89 0.22 8.63
N GLU A 259 -13.97 0.03 7.31
CA GLU A 259 -13.43 -1.17 6.66
C GLU A 259 -11.90 -1.21 6.77
N GLY A 260 -11.24 -0.07 6.53
CA GLY A 260 -9.79 0.05 6.63
C GLY A 260 -9.23 -0.35 8.00
N LEU A 261 -9.86 0.06 9.10
CA LEU A 261 -9.46 -0.34 10.45
C LEU A 261 -9.54 -1.85 10.67
N LEU A 262 -10.55 -2.54 10.11
CA LEU A 262 -10.67 -3.99 10.19
C LEU A 262 -9.58 -4.69 9.39
N ALA A 263 -9.32 -4.26 8.16
CA ALA A 263 -8.25 -4.81 7.33
C ALA A 263 -6.86 -4.57 7.95
N MET A 264 -6.62 -3.39 8.53
CA MET A 264 -5.38 -3.08 9.24
C MET A 264 -5.16 -3.94 10.49
N ALA A 265 -6.23 -4.21 11.25
CA ALA A 265 -6.16 -5.09 12.41
C ALA A 265 -5.86 -6.54 11.99
N ALA A 266 -6.55 -7.02 10.95
CA ALA A 266 -6.29 -8.34 10.38
C ALA A 266 -4.84 -8.50 9.93
N ALA A 267 -4.29 -7.51 9.23
CA ALA A 267 -2.91 -7.53 8.74
C ALA A 267 -1.89 -7.58 9.87
N LYS A 268 -2.08 -6.78 10.93
CA LYS A 268 -1.21 -6.82 12.11
C LYS A 268 -1.25 -8.17 12.81
N MET A 269 -2.44 -8.72 13.05
CA MET A 269 -2.59 -10.03 13.69
C MET A 269 -1.98 -11.17 12.84
N ALA A 270 -2.14 -11.12 11.52
CA ALA A 270 -1.52 -12.09 10.61
C ALA A 270 0.01 -12.01 10.65
N GLN A 271 0.58 -10.79 10.71
CA GLN A 271 2.03 -10.59 10.88
C GLN A 271 2.55 -11.09 12.23
N GLU A 272 1.72 -11.03 13.27
CA GLU A 272 1.99 -11.58 14.60
C GLU A 272 1.81 -13.10 14.68
N GLY A 273 1.42 -13.76 13.57
CA GLY A 273 1.26 -15.22 13.50
C GLY A 273 -0.01 -15.74 14.19
N GLN A 274 -1.03 -14.88 14.38
CA GLN A 274 -2.34 -15.31 14.89
C GLN A 274 -3.04 -16.22 13.88
N THR A 275 -3.88 -17.14 14.36
CA THR A 275 -4.66 -18.04 13.48
C THR A 275 -5.83 -17.33 12.83
N MET A 276 -6.34 -17.87 11.72
CA MET A 276 -7.51 -17.33 11.01
C MET A 276 -8.72 -17.18 11.93
N GLU A 277 -8.99 -18.18 12.77
CA GLU A 277 -10.11 -18.16 13.71
C GLU A 277 -9.98 -17.03 14.73
N ALA A 278 -8.77 -16.82 15.26
CA ALA A 278 -8.50 -15.74 16.20
C ALA A 278 -8.69 -14.36 15.55
N ILE A 279 -8.25 -14.21 14.29
CA ILE A 279 -8.43 -12.98 13.51
C ILE A 279 -9.91 -12.72 13.28
N LEU A 280 -10.67 -13.70 12.76
CA LEU A 280 -12.10 -13.56 12.49
C LEU A 280 -12.88 -13.20 13.76
N ALA A 281 -12.63 -13.89 14.88
CA ALA A 281 -13.27 -13.59 16.16
C ALA A 281 -12.94 -12.18 16.68
N ARG A 282 -11.73 -11.67 16.40
CA ARG A 282 -11.37 -10.29 16.72
C ARG A 282 -12.10 -9.30 15.82
N LEU A 283 -12.15 -9.54 14.51
CA LEU A 283 -12.83 -8.66 13.57
C LEU A 283 -14.34 -8.57 13.84
N GLU A 284 -14.98 -9.67 14.21
CA GLU A 284 -16.41 -9.66 14.61
C GLU A 284 -16.66 -8.76 15.82
N ARG A 285 -15.81 -8.87 16.85
CA ARG A 285 -15.91 -8.01 18.04
C ARG A 285 -15.66 -6.55 17.68
N MET A 286 -14.61 -6.27 16.91
CA MET A 286 -14.31 -4.91 16.44
C MET A 286 -15.47 -4.33 15.65
N ARG A 287 -16.05 -5.07 14.70
CA ARG A 287 -17.22 -4.67 13.92
C ARG A 287 -18.42 -4.30 14.82
N SER A 288 -18.63 -5.00 15.93
CA SER A 288 -19.75 -4.73 16.85
C SER A 288 -19.55 -3.47 17.72
N GLN A 289 -18.30 -3.15 18.04
CA GLN A 289 -17.93 -2.04 18.91
C GLN A 289 -17.55 -0.77 18.14
N MET A 290 -17.20 -0.91 16.86
CA MET A 290 -16.79 0.20 16.02
C MET A 290 -17.93 1.19 15.83
N ARG A 291 -17.59 2.47 15.84
CA ARG A 291 -18.49 3.57 15.53
C ARG A 291 -17.88 4.39 14.41
N LEU A 292 -18.68 4.73 13.41
CA LEU A 292 -18.29 5.62 12.31
C LEU A 292 -19.34 6.72 12.21
N PHE A 293 -18.88 7.97 12.31
CA PHE A 293 -19.68 9.18 12.13
C PHE A 293 -19.05 10.03 11.04
N PHE A 294 -19.90 10.70 10.26
CA PHE A 294 -19.43 11.55 9.17
C PHE A 294 -20.43 12.64 8.82
N VAL A 295 -19.94 13.67 8.16
CA VAL A 295 -20.71 14.79 7.64
C VAL A 295 -20.45 14.90 6.15
N VAL A 296 -21.49 15.29 5.41
CA VAL A 296 -21.42 15.54 3.96
C VAL A 296 -21.82 16.98 3.66
N ASP A 297 -21.32 17.53 2.55
CA ASP A 297 -21.74 18.86 2.13
C ASP A 297 -23.14 18.89 1.51
N THR A 298 -23.55 17.80 0.88
CA THR A 298 -24.90 17.62 0.33
C THR A 298 -25.27 16.14 0.35
N LEU A 299 -26.56 15.84 0.52
CA LEU A 299 -27.08 14.47 0.38
C LEU A 299 -27.26 14.04 -1.08
N GLU A 300 -27.09 14.97 -2.04
CA GLU A 300 -27.33 14.71 -3.47
C GLU A 300 -26.52 13.53 -4.01
N PHE A 301 -25.22 13.45 -3.68
CA PHE A 301 -24.36 12.35 -4.14
C PHE A 301 -24.85 11.01 -3.60
N LEU A 302 -25.21 10.96 -2.31
CA LEU A 302 -25.69 9.74 -1.68
C LEU A 302 -27.03 9.30 -2.27
N GLN A 303 -27.91 10.27 -2.54
CA GLN A 303 -29.20 10.03 -3.16
C GLN A 303 -29.04 9.49 -4.57
N ARG A 304 -28.26 10.19 -5.41
CA ARG A 304 -28.02 9.81 -6.80
C ARG A 304 -27.29 8.47 -6.91
N GLY A 305 -26.34 8.23 -6.03
CA GLY A 305 -25.62 6.96 -5.92
C GLY A 305 -26.48 5.80 -5.41
N GLY A 306 -27.66 6.08 -4.85
CA GLY A 306 -28.57 5.07 -4.29
C GLY A 306 -28.14 4.52 -2.92
N ARG A 307 -27.10 5.08 -2.30
CA ARG A 307 -26.53 4.63 -1.02
C ARG A 307 -26.95 5.48 0.17
N ILE A 308 -27.89 6.41 -0.03
CA ILE A 308 -28.38 7.33 1.01
C ILE A 308 -28.98 6.65 2.25
N GLY A 309 -29.44 5.40 2.13
CA GLY A 309 -29.98 4.65 3.27
C GLY A 309 -31.15 5.37 3.94
N GLY A 310 -31.22 5.31 5.27
CA GLY A 310 -32.26 6.00 6.05
C GLY A 310 -32.17 7.53 5.97
N ALA A 311 -31.04 8.10 5.54
CA ALA A 311 -30.91 9.54 5.36
C ALA A 311 -31.82 10.09 4.25
N ALA A 312 -32.46 9.22 3.45
CA ALA A 312 -33.52 9.60 2.51
C ALA A 312 -34.68 10.34 3.21
N ALA A 313 -34.96 10.03 4.48
CA ALA A 313 -36.00 10.72 5.27
C ALA A 313 -35.71 12.21 5.49
N LEU A 314 -34.49 12.67 5.22
CA LEU A 314 -34.10 14.07 5.34
C LEU A 314 -34.33 14.87 4.04
N ILE A 315 -34.56 14.19 2.91
CA ILE A 315 -34.83 14.82 1.60
C ILE A 315 -36.07 15.73 1.72
N GLY A 316 -35.96 16.95 1.19
CA GLY A 316 -37.05 17.95 1.21
C GLY A 316 -37.09 18.86 2.45
N SER A 317 -36.54 18.43 3.59
CA SER A 317 -36.36 19.28 4.79
C SER A 317 -35.03 20.04 4.81
N LEU A 318 -34.18 19.81 3.81
CA LEU A 318 -32.73 19.94 3.92
C LEU A 318 -32.13 21.26 3.42
N LEU A 319 -32.93 22.24 3.00
CA LEU A 319 -32.42 23.43 2.29
C LEU A 319 -31.37 24.25 3.10
N LYS A 320 -31.12 23.93 4.39
CA LYS A 320 -30.12 24.59 5.26
C LYS A 320 -29.48 23.67 6.32
N VAL A 321 -29.46 22.35 6.16
CA VAL A 321 -28.95 21.42 7.20
C VAL A 321 -27.77 20.61 6.67
N LYS A 322 -26.71 20.50 7.48
CA LYS A 322 -25.55 19.62 7.32
C LYS A 322 -25.71 18.44 8.28
N PRO A 323 -26.39 17.35 7.88
CA PRO A 323 -26.70 16.27 8.80
C PRO A 323 -25.43 15.57 9.28
N LEU A 324 -25.40 15.21 10.57
CA LEU A 324 -24.49 14.22 11.10
C LEU A 324 -25.06 12.84 10.77
N LEU A 325 -24.26 12.02 10.11
CA LEU A 325 -24.62 10.69 9.66
C LEU A 325 -23.76 9.65 10.38
N CYS A 326 -24.25 8.42 10.42
CA CYS A 326 -23.52 7.27 10.95
C CYS A 326 -23.62 6.07 10.02
N ILE A 327 -22.77 5.08 10.27
CA ILE A 327 -22.97 3.72 9.75
C ILE A 327 -23.57 2.86 10.84
N GLU A 328 -24.75 2.30 10.56
CA GLU A 328 -25.45 1.39 11.46
C GLU A 328 -25.92 0.17 10.67
N ASN A 329 -25.60 -1.02 11.17
CA ASN A 329 -25.90 -2.31 10.52
C ASN A 329 -25.50 -2.36 9.03
N GLY A 330 -24.39 -1.72 8.66
CA GLY A 330 -23.90 -1.70 7.27
C GLY A 330 -24.57 -0.71 6.34
N ARG A 331 -25.41 0.20 6.84
CA ARG A 331 -26.10 1.24 6.05
C ARG A 331 -25.84 2.63 6.60
N ILE A 332 -26.07 3.64 5.75
CA ILE A 332 -26.04 5.04 6.16
C ILE A 332 -27.35 5.39 6.86
N GLU A 333 -27.23 5.89 8.08
CA GLU A 333 -28.37 6.32 8.89
C GLU A 333 -28.20 7.79 9.34
N PRO A 334 -29.30 8.55 9.43
CA PRO A 334 -29.26 9.92 9.92
C PRO A 334 -29.19 9.90 11.44
N MET A 335 -28.26 10.68 12.00
CA MET A 335 -28.08 10.74 13.44
C MET A 335 -28.66 12.03 14.03
N GLU A 336 -28.15 13.18 13.61
CA GLU A 336 -28.58 14.48 14.12
C GLU A 336 -28.64 15.53 12.99
N LYS A 337 -29.62 16.44 13.08
CA LYS A 337 -29.73 17.58 12.16
C LYS A 337 -28.91 18.75 12.69
N VAL A 338 -27.78 19.04 12.06
CA VAL A 338 -26.92 20.17 12.43
C VAL A 338 -26.93 21.24 11.33
N ARG A 339 -26.88 22.53 11.71
CA ARG A 339 -27.05 23.63 10.74
C ARG A 339 -25.81 23.94 9.91
N THR A 340 -24.62 23.77 10.48
CA THR A 340 -23.35 24.15 9.83
C THR A 340 -22.31 23.05 10.00
N LYS A 341 -21.40 22.94 9.05
CA LYS A 341 -20.34 21.92 9.05
C LYS A 341 -19.44 21.99 10.29
N PRO A 342 -18.94 23.17 10.73
CA PRO A 342 -18.12 23.23 11.95
C PRO A 342 -18.85 22.73 13.20
N LYS A 343 -20.14 23.07 13.35
CA LYS A 343 -20.97 22.58 14.45
C LYS A 343 -21.20 21.07 14.35
N ALA A 344 -21.33 20.54 13.13
CA ALA A 344 -21.51 19.11 12.90
C ALA A 344 -20.23 18.33 13.23
N VAL A 345 -19.06 18.88 12.89
CA VAL A 345 -17.75 18.30 13.24
C VAL A 345 -17.51 18.29 14.76
N GLU A 346 -17.79 19.39 15.47
CA GLU A 346 -17.69 19.40 16.93
C GLU A 346 -18.70 18.42 17.56
N ARG A 347 -19.93 18.36 17.05
CA ARG A 347 -20.93 17.40 17.53
C ARG A 347 -20.50 15.96 17.28
N MET A 348 -19.90 15.67 16.13
CA MET A 348 -19.37 14.36 15.78
C MET A 348 -18.33 13.88 16.80
N LEU A 349 -17.40 14.75 17.21
CA LEU A 349 -16.41 14.45 18.25
C LEU A 349 -17.08 14.20 19.62
N ALA A 350 -18.02 15.07 20.02
CA ALA A 350 -18.74 14.93 21.28
C ALA A 350 -19.55 13.62 21.35
N VAL A 351 -20.27 13.26 20.28
CA VAL A 351 -21.02 12.00 20.19
C VAL A 351 -20.09 10.78 20.27
N MET A 352 -18.93 10.86 19.62
CA MET A 352 -17.94 9.78 19.71
C MET A 352 -17.47 9.61 21.15
N GLU A 353 -17.22 10.71 21.86
CA GLU A 353 -16.81 10.70 23.27
C GLU A 353 -17.93 10.18 24.20
N GLU A 354 -19.19 10.54 23.95
CA GLU A 354 -20.35 10.01 24.68
C GLU A 354 -20.48 8.48 24.52
N LYS A 355 -20.26 7.96 23.31
CA LYS A 355 -20.45 6.53 23.01
C LYS A 355 -19.24 5.67 23.36
N VAL A 356 -18.04 6.23 23.23
CA VAL A 356 -16.79 5.50 23.39
C VAL A 356 -16.09 5.89 24.69
N GLY A 357 -16.49 6.92 25.42
CA GLY A 357 -15.84 7.32 26.65
C GLY A 357 -14.50 8.01 26.42
N ALA A 358 -14.31 9.15 27.09
CA ALA A 358 -13.09 9.95 27.02
C ALA A 358 -11.86 9.16 27.48
N GLY A 359 -10.71 9.39 26.82
CA GLY A 359 -9.42 8.85 27.24
C GLY A 359 -9.25 7.32 27.12
N ARG A 360 -10.22 6.59 26.56
CA ARG A 360 -10.06 5.15 26.33
C ARG A 360 -9.02 4.88 25.23
N PRO A 361 -8.24 3.79 25.34
CA PRO A 361 -7.38 3.33 24.27
C PRO A 361 -8.24 2.85 23.10
N VAL A 362 -7.98 3.37 21.90
CA VAL A 362 -8.76 3.09 20.70
C VAL A 362 -7.89 2.88 19.48
N TRP A 363 -8.40 2.07 18.56
CA TRP A 363 -8.13 2.24 17.14
C TRP A 363 -8.94 3.45 16.69
N ALA A 364 -8.30 4.42 16.07
CA ALA A 364 -8.91 5.64 15.58
C ALA A 364 -8.66 5.78 14.08
N ALA A 365 -9.60 6.43 13.40
CA ALA A 365 -9.41 6.84 12.04
C ALA A 365 -10.14 8.14 11.72
N VAL A 366 -9.59 8.87 10.75
CA VAL A 366 -10.20 10.04 10.13
C VAL A 366 -10.32 9.78 8.65
N THR A 367 -11.48 10.09 8.07
CA THR A 367 -11.71 10.02 6.64
C THR A 367 -12.07 11.39 6.08
N HIS A 368 -11.70 11.65 4.83
CA HIS A 368 -12.10 12.83 4.10
C HIS A 368 -12.32 12.58 2.62
N THR A 369 -13.01 13.50 1.95
CA THR A 369 -13.01 13.58 0.48
C THR A 369 -12.54 14.95 0.02
N ASN A 370 -11.43 15.00 -0.71
CA ASN A 370 -10.85 16.25 -1.23
C ASN A 370 -10.64 17.34 -0.16
N ASN A 371 -10.27 16.94 1.07
CA ASN A 371 -10.16 17.87 2.19
C ASN A 371 -9.06 17.50 3.19
N PRO A 372 -7.80 17.40 2.75
CA PRO A 372 -6.69 16.95 3.60
C PRO A 372 -6.40 17.91 4.76
N ILE A 373 -6.68 19.21 4.60
CA ILE A 373 -6.40 20.23 5.63
C ILE A 373 -7.35 20.07 6.82
N GLU A 374 -8.67 20.04 6.59
CA GLU A 374 -9.62 19.83 7.70
C GLU A 374 -9.48 18.42 8.30
N ALA A 375 -9.08 17.42 7.51
CA ALA A 375 -8.80 16.09 8.03
C ALA A 375 -7.63 16.06 9.02
N ALA A 376 -6.55 16.80 8.72
CA ALA A 376 -5.42 16.94 9.64
C ALA A 376 -5.83 17.61 10.96
N GLN A 377 -6.66 18.65 10.90
CA GLN A 377 -7.22 19.32 12.08
C GLN A 377 -8.12 18.38 12.89
N LEU A 378 -8.99 17.62 12.21
CA LEU A 378 -9.87 16.64 12.83
C LEU A 378 -9.08 15.50 13.49
N SER A 379 -7.98 15.06 12.89
CA SER A 379 -7.07 14.06 13.46
C SER A 379 -6.45 14.55 14.77
N GLN A 380 -5.93 15.78 14.79
CA GLN A 380 -5.41 16.39 16.01
C GLN A 380 -6.49 16.50 17.11
N ALA A 381 -7.70 16.93 16.73
CA ALA A 381 -8.82 17.04 17.65
C ALA A 381 -9.26 15.68 18.22
N LEU A 382 -9.17 14.60 17.43
CA LEU A 382 -9.47 13.24 17.85
C LEU A 382 -8.40 12.72 18.82
N GLN A 383 -7.11 12.91 18.51
CA GLN A 383 -5.99 12.53 19.37
C GLN A 383 -5.97 13.28 20.71
N ALA A 384 -6.52 14.50 20.76
CA ALA A 384 -6.64 15.25 22.00
C ALA A 384 -7.73 14.69 22.95
N ARG A 385 -8.67 13.89 22.44
CA ARG A 385 -9.83 13.36 23.22
C ARG A 385 -9.71 11.88 23.58
N PHE A 386 -8.93 11.12 22.81
CA PHE A 386 -8.78 9.67 22.98
C PHE A 386 -7.31 9.25 22.99
N ASP A 387 -7.02 8.14 23.66
CA ASP A 387 -5.72 7.47 23.57
C ASP A 387 -5.66 6.66 22.26
N CYS A 388 -5.37 7.34 21.15
CA CYS A 388 -5.31 6.75 19.82
C CYS A 388 -4.03 5.91 19.63
N ARG A 389 -4.06 4.63 20.00
CA ARG A 389 -2.92 3.70 19.85
C ARG A 389 -2.64 3.34 18.39
N HIS A 390 -3.66 3.39 17.56
CA HIS A 390 -3.56 3.25 16.11
C HIS A 390 -4.36 4.36 15.46
N MET A 391 -3.80 4.98 14.43
CA MET A 391 -4.45 6.05 13.67
C MET A 391 -4.35 5.76 12.18
N LEU A 392 -5.48 5.77 11.50
CA LEU A 392 -5.60 5.78 10.04
C LEU A 392 -6.15 7.14 9.61
N VAL A 393 -5.42 7.89 8.79
CA VAL A 393 -5.98 9.05 8.09
C VAL A 393 -6.12 8.66 6.62
N GLY A 394 -7.35 8.46 6.18
CA GLY A 394 -7.66 7.93 4.85
C GLY A 394 -8.36 8.96 3.98
N ASP A 395 -7.95 9.03 2.71
CA ASP A 395 -8.76 9.65 1.68
C ASP A 395 -9.81 8.63 1.20
N ALA A 396 -11.09 8.99 1.27
CA ALA A 396 -12.20 8.21 0.75
C ALA A 396 -12.28 8.37 -0.76
N GLY A 397 -11.29 7.79 -1.45
CA GLY A 397 -10.98 7.96 -2.86
C GLY A 397 -12.14 7.79 -3.86
N PRO A 398 -11.85 7.82 -5.17
CA PRO A 398 -12.84 7.90 -6.24
C PRO A 398 -14.09 7.05 -6.04
N THR A 399 -13.98 5.77 -5.66
CA THR A 399 -15.14 4.89 -5.46
C THR A 399 -16.12 5.42 -4.43
N VAL A 400 -15.64 5.82 -3.26
CA VAL A 400 -16.49 6.40 -2.21
C VAL A 400 -16.91 7.81 -2.60
N GLY A 401 -16.01 8.58 -3.20
CA GLY A 401 -16.25 9.94 -3.68
C GLY A 401 -17.41 10.09 -4.66
N VAL A 402 -17.64 9.10 -5.54
CA VAL A 402 -18.81 9.09 -6.45
C VAL A 402 -20.13 9.19 -5.69
N HIS A 403 -20.23 8.51 -4.54
CA HIS A 403 -21.45 8.43 -3.74
C HIS A 403 -21.49 9.45 -2.60
N ALA A 404 -20.36 9.79 -2.00
CA ALA A 404 -20.33 10.71 -0.86
C ALA A 404 -20.12 12.17 -1.28
N GLY A 405 -19.57 12.41 -2.47
CA GLY A 405 -19.21 13.74 -2.96
C GLY A 405 -17.96 14.30 -2.28
N PRO A 406 -17.51 15.51 -2.69
CA PRO A 406 -16.41 16.21 -2.04
C PRO A 406 -16.81 16.78 -0.68
N GLY A 407 -15.81 17.09 0.15
CA GLY A 407 -15.97 17.84 1.39
C GLY A 407 -16.39 17.00 2.61
N VAL A 408 -16.48 15.67 2.47
CA VAL A 408 -16.75 14.74 3.56
C VAL A 408 -15.66 14.87 4.61
N LEU A 409 -16.09 14.79 5.88
CA LEU A 409 -15.22 14.53 7.01
C LEU A 409 -15.89 13.49 7.88
N GLY A 410 -15.12 12.53 8.37
CA GLY A 410 -15.63 11.51 9.27
C GLY A 410 -14.57 10.99 10.21
N ILE A 411 -15.03 10.37 11.30
CA ILE A 411 -14.19 9.68 12.26
C ILE A 411 -14.74 8.27 12.49
N ALA A 412 -13.82 7.32 12.68
CA ALA A 412 -14.15 6.01 13.18
C ALA A 412 -13.32 5.72 14.44
N THR A 413 -13.92 5.05 15.41
CA THR A 413 -13.15 4.48 16.54
C THR A 413 -13.62 3.09 16.88
N CYS A 414 -12.70 2.28 17.38
CA CYS A 414 -12.98 0.99 17.99
C CYS A 414 -12.16 0.86 19.28
N PRO A 415 -12.77 0.58 20.44
CA PRO A 415 -12.06 0.33 21.68
C PRO A 415 -10.98 -0.76 21.55
N ILE A 416 -9.85 -0.54 22.20
CA ILE A 416 -8.86 -1.60 22.49
C ILE A 416 -9.27 -2.18 23.83
N GLU A 417 -9.44 -3.50 23.87
CA GLU A 417 -9.71 -4.19 25.12
C GLU A 417 -8.43 -4.20 25.97
N ALA A 418 -8.59 -4.01 27.28
CA ALA A 418 -7.50 -3.94 28.25
C ALA A 418 -6.93 -5.31 28.58
#